data_AF-A0AAE3IEY7-F1
#
_entry.id   AF-A0AAE3IEY7-F1
#
_cell.length_a   1.000
_cell.length_b   1.000
_cell.length_c   1.000
_cell.angle_alpha   90.00
_cell.angle_beta   90.00
_cell.angle_gamma   90.00
#
_symmetry.space_group_name_H-M   'P 1'
#
loop_
_entity.id
_entity.type
_entity.pdbx_description
1 polymer ?
#
loop_
_entity_poly.entity_id
_entity_poly.type
_entity_poly.pdbx_seq_one_letter_code
_entity_poly.pdbx_strand_id
1 'polypeptide(L)'
;MGMDYKYSGSASYGRFDKELCAVAEIFGAVKTDNLKTRETDVARFNSKHNMFYNVFGTYSILKADELKFLFPKDTNKTLVKWFQNVYGKFTVEETKEIFEQMRKHPDIEIISQQIWNELLFCSKNNLPWHILR
;
A
#
# COMPACT_ATOMS: atom_id res chain seq x y z
N MET A 1 -0.27 -11.24 -15.10
CA MET A 1 0.95 -10.47 -14.78
C MET A 1 0.70 -9.85 -13.43
N GLY A 2 1.24 -10.44 -12.38
CA GLY A 2 1.12 -9.93 -11.00
C GLY A 2 2.38 -9.16 -10.66
N MET A 3 2.26 -8.14 -9.80
CA MET A 3 3.39 -7.34 -9.38
C MET A 3 4.49 -8.22 -8.81
N ASP A 4 5.69 -8.14 -9.36
CA ASP A 4 6.85 -8.88 -8.90
C ASP A 4 7.82 -7.93 -8.18
N TYR A 5 7.51 -7.59 -6.93
CA TYR A 5 8.46 -6.87 -6.05
C TYR A 5 9.66 -7.74 -5.65
N LYS A 6 9.68 -9.02 -6.04
CA LYS A 6 10.80 -9.94 -5.80
C LYS A 6 12.04 -9.55 -6.60
N TYR A 7 11.88 -8.84 -7.72
CA TYR A 7 12.99 -8.44 -8.61
C TYR A 7 13.46 -6.98 -8.45
N SER A 8 12.72 -6.13 -7.73
CA SER A 8 13.06 -4.70 -7.61
C SER A 8 13.88 -4.36 -6.35
N GLY A 9 14.31 -5.37 -5.60
CA GLY A 9 15.23 -5.24 -4.47
C GLY A 9 14.60 -4.60 -3.23
N SER A 10 15.27 -4.76 -2.08
CA SER A 10 14.85 -4.22 -0.77
C SER A 10 14.53 -2.71 -0.79
N ALA A 11 15.18 -1.94 -1.67
CA ALA A 11 14.91 -0.51 -1.82
C ALA A 11 13.48 -0.19 -2.30
N SER A 12 12.82 -1.11 -3.02
CA SER A 12 11.51 -0.86 -3.64
C SER A 12 10.34 -0.99 -2.67
N TYR A 13 10.47 -1.79 -1.61
CA TYR A 13 9.44 -1.89 -0.57
C TYR A 13 9.36 -0.63 0.29
N GLY A 14 10.51 -0.06 0.68
CA GLY A 14 10.53 1.20 1.43
C GLY A 14 10.00 2.39 0.63
N ARG A 15 10.20 2.40 -0.70
CA ARG A 15 9.61 3.39 -1.60
C ARG A 15 8.09 3.20 -1.70
N PHE A 16 7.64 1.96 -1.91
CA PHE A 16 6.22 1.64 -1.99
C PHE A 16 5.47 2.01 -0.70
N ASP A 17 6.04 1.73 0.47
CA ASP A 17 5.45 2.10 1.76
C ASP A 17 5.24 3.62 1.88
N LYS A 18 6.22 4.42 1.45
CA LYS A 18 6.12 5.90 1.45
C LYS A 18 5.07 6.41 0.47
N GLU A 19 5.07 5.86 -0.73
CA GLU A 19 4.08 6.18 -1.75
C GLU A 19 2.67 5.83 -1.26
N LEU A 20 2.48 4.66 -0.64
CA LEU A 20 1.21 4.23 -0.08
C LEU A 20 0.75 5.11 1.08
N CYS A 21 1.67 5.60 1.93
CA CYS A 21 1.35 6.61 2.95
C CYS A 21 0.84 7.90 2.33
N ALA A 22 1.56 8.44 1.34
CA ALA A 22 1.21 9.71 0.70
C ALA A 22 -0.13 9.61 -0.04
N VAL A 23 -0.40 8.46 -0.67
CA VAL A 23 -1.69 8.18 -1.30
C VAL A 23 -2.80 8.04 -0.25
N ALA A 24 -2.53 7.44 0.92
CA ALA A 24 -3.50 7.38 2.01
C ALA A 24 -3.83 8.77 2.58
N GLU A 25 -2.83 9.66 2.69
CA GLU A 25 -2.99 11.03 3.17
C GLU A 25 -3.95 11.85 2.28
N ILE A 26 -3.95 11.63 0.95
CA ILE A 26 -4.93 12.25 0.03
C ILE A 26 -6.37 11.90 0.43
N PHE A 27 -6.61 10.68 0.90
CA PHE A 27 -7.92 10.23 1.35
C PHE A 27 -8.24 10.63 2.81
N GLY A 28 -7.43 11.50 3.41
CA GLY A 28 -7.59 11.96 4.79
C GLY A 28 -7.17 10.93 5.83
N ALA A 29 -6.38 9.92 5.44
CA ALA A 29 -5.92 8.90 6.36
C ALA A 29 -4.89 9.46 7.33
N VAL A 30 -5.00 9.07 8.61
CA VAL A 30 -3.96 9.33 9.62
C VAL A 30 -3.28 8.02 9.98
N LYS A 31 -1.94 8.01 9.95
CA LYS A 31 -1.13 6.88 10.42
C LYS A 31 -1.44 6.56 11.88
N THR A 32 -1.64 5.29 12.22
CA THR A 32 -1.78 4.86 13.62
C THR A 32 -0.47 5.00 14.38
N ASP A 33 -0.54 5.12 15.71
CA ASP A 33 0.66 5.20 16.55
C ASP A 33 1.54 3.94 16.41
N ASN A 34 0.93 2.77 16.22
CA ASN A 34 1.64 1.52 15.94
C ASN A 34 2.51 1.60 14.69
N LEU A 35 1.99 2.22 13.63
CA LEU A 35 2.71 2.41 12.38
C LEU A 35 3.84 3.44 12.56
N LYS A 36 3.59 4.55 13.26
CA LYS A 36 4.59 5.60 13.55
C LYS A 36 5.74 5.09 14.42
N THR A 37 5.44 4.33 15.47
CA THR A 37 6.46 3.72 16.34
C THR A 37 7.37 2.80 15.54
N ARG A 38 6.79 1.99 14.65
CA ARG A 38 7.58 1.09 13.80
C ARG A 38 8.38 1.79 12.71
N GLU A 39 7.85 2.84 12.07
CA GLU A 39 8.63 3.71 11.17
C GLU A 39 9.84 4.31 11.91
N THR A 40 9.62 4.73 13.17
CA THR A 40 10.67 5.27 14.04
C THR A 40 11.69 4.20 14.44
N ASP A 41 11.27 2.98 14.72
CA ASP A 41 12.14 1.85 15.06
C ASP A 41 12.99 1.41 13.86
N VAL A 42 12.42 1.40 12.66
CA VAL A 42 13.14 1.15 11.40
C VAL A 42 14.19 2.24 11.14
N ALA A 43 13.86 3.51 11.43
CA ALA A 43 14.78 4.63 11.26
C ALA A 43 15.89 4.70 12.33
N ARG A 44 15.67 4.16 13.54
CA ARG A 44 16.60 4.29 14.68
C ARG A 44 17.67 3.21 14.79
N PHE A 45 17.55 2.03 14.17
CA PHE A 45 18.43 0.88 14.50
C PHE A 45 19.29 0.30 13.36
N ASN A 46 20.61 0.45 13.52
CA ASN A 46 21.71 -0.16 12.77
C ASN A 46 21.95 -1.66 13.12
N SER A 47 20.93 -2.53 13.10
CA SER A 47 21.13 -3.95 13.44
C SER A 47 20.42 -4.93 12.50
N LYS A 48 20.84 -6.21 12.50
CA LYS A 48 20.41 -7.30 11.61
C LYS A 48 18.89 -7.47 11.42
N HIS A 49 18.03 -6.96 12.31
CA HIS A 49 16.57 -6.91 12.11
C HIS A 49 16.15 -5.98 10.96
N ASN A 50 16.99 -5.00 10.61
CA ASN A 50 16.78 -4.05 9.53
C ASN A 50 16.84 -4.70 8.13
N MET A 51 17.44 -5.89 8.00
CA MET A 51 17.46 -6.60 6.72
C MET A 51 16.05 -7.10 6.36
N PHE A 52 15.26 -7.61 7.31
CA PHE A 52 13.89 -8.08 7.00
C PHE A 52 12.94 -6.92 6.67
N TYR A 53 12.98 -5.80 7.40
CA TYR A 53 12.13 -4.63 7.10
C TYR A 53 12.50 -3.95 5.79
N ASN A 54 13.79 -3.83 5.47
CA ASN A 54 14.21 -3.36 4.15
C ASN A 54 13.88 -4.38 3.06
N VAL A 55 14.04 -5.69 3.29
CA VAL A 55 13.82 -6.72 2.26
C VAL A 55 12.33 -6.97 1.98
N PHE A 56 11.45 -6.78 2.96
CA PHE A 56 10.03 -7.11 2.81
C PHE A 56 9.07 -5.92 2.93
N GLY A 57 9.53 -4.75 3.40
CA GLY A 57 8.67 -3.58 3.66
C GLY A 57 8.03 -3.60 5.05
N THR A 58 7.90 -2.43 5.64
CA THR A 58 7.33 -2.23 6.99
C THR A 58 5.86 -2.64 7.00
N TYR A 59 5.14 -2.37 5.90
CA TYR A 59 3.72 -2.71 5.77
C TYR A 59 3.44 -4.19 5.53
N SER A 60 4.37 -4.94 4.93
CA SER A 60 4.23 -6.39 4.70
C SER A 60 4.34 -7.20 5.98
N ILE A 61 5.10 -6.69 6.95
CA ILE A 61 5.45 -7.36 8.21
C ILE A 61 4.38 -7.14 9.27
N LEU A 62 3.62 -6.04 9.19
CA LEU A 62 2.44 -5.84 10.02
C LEU A 62 1.45 -6.98 9.81
N LYS A 63 1.05 -7.62 10.92
CA LYS A 63 -0.01 -8.64 10.91
C LYS A 63 -1.28 -8.02 10.32
N ALA A 64 -2.05 -8.83 9.59
CA ALA A 64 -3.30 -8.38 8.96
C ALA A 64 -4.30 -7.77 9.96
N ASP A 65 -4.17 -8.10 11.24
CA ASP A 65 -5.07 -7.69 12.32
C ASP A 65 -4.71 -6.32 12.93
N GLU A 66 -3.56 -5.73 12.58
CA GLU A 66 -3.14 -4.42 13.09
C GLU A 66 -3.54 -3.30 12.13
N LEU A 67 -4.35 -2.35 12.61
CA LEU A 67 -4.76 -1.17 11.84
C LEU A 67 -3.55 -0.27 11.55
N LYS A 68 -3.32 0.01 10.28
CA LYS A 68 -2.21 0.83 9.75
C LYS A 68 -2.62 2.30 9.63
N PHE A 69 -3.86 2.51 9.19
CA PHE A 69 -4.43 3.82 8.93
C PHE A 69 -5.77 4.00 9.62
N LEU A 70 -6.09 5.23 10.00
CA LEU A 70 -7.42 5.66 10.42
C LEU A 70 -7.99 6.55 9.32
N PHE A 71 -9.07 6.10 8.68
CA PHE A 71 -9.76 6.85 7.65
C PHE A 71 -11.02 7.53 8.21
N PRO A 72 -11.50 8.62 7.59
CA PRO A 72 -12.83 9.17 7.84
C PRO A 72 -13.93 8.10 7.72
N LYS A 73 -15.02 8.24 8.50
CA LYS A 73 -16.11 7.24 8.53
C LYS A 73 -16.80 7.02 7.17
N ASP A 74 -16.77 8.03 6.31
CA ASP A 74 -17.44 8.03 5.01
C ASP A 74 -16.53 7.50 3.88
N THR A 75 -15.29 7.13 4.19
CA THR A 75 -14.36 6.57 3.20
C THR A 75 -14.83 5.20 2.72
N ASN A 76 -14.71 4.95 1.42
CA ASN A 76 -15.12 3.71 0.78
C ASN A 76 -14.48 2.48 1.47
N LYS A 77 -15.31 1.51 1.87
CA LYS A 77 -14.87 0.33 2.64
C LYS A 77 -13.86 -0.53 1.89
N THR A 78 -14.02 -0.67 0.58
CA THR A 78 -13.12 -1.44 -0.30
C THR A 78 -11.75 -0.75 -0.38
N LEU A 79 -11.74 0.58 -0.46
CA LEU A 79 -10.51 1.37 -0.42
C LEU A 79 -9.80 1.24 0.95
N VAL A 80 -10.55 1.34 2.05
CA VAL A 80 -10.00 1.14 3.41
C VAL A 80 -9.41 -0.26 3.54
N LYS A 81 -10.13 -1.30 3.12
CA LYS A 81 -9.65 -2.69 3.10
C LYS A 81 -8.33 -2.80 2.34
N TRP A 82 -8.21 -2.14 1.19
CA TRP A 82 -7.00 -2.11 0.38
C TRP A 82 -5.81 -1.49 1.11
N PHE A 83 -5.97 -0.32 1.72
CA PHE A 83 -4.90 0.32 2.49
C PHE A 83 -4.48 -0.46 3.74
N GLN A 84 -5.41 -1.13 4.41
CA GLN A 84 -5.07 -1.96 5.57
C GLN A 84 -4.28 -3.20 5.16
N ASN A 85 -4.63 -3.81 4.03
CA ASN A 85 -4.00 -5.04 3.56
C ASN A 85 -3.79 -5.08 2.05
N VAL A 86 -2.84 -4.29 1.56
CA VAL A 86 -2.52 -4.18 0.12
C VAL A 86 -1.99 -5.49 -0.49
N TYR A 87 -1.47 -6.40 0.33
CA TYR A 87 -1.05 -7.76 -0.06
C TYR A 87 -2.18 -8.80 0.05
N GLY A 88 -3.38 -8.35 0.40
CA GLY A 88 -4.56 -9.18 0.51
C GLY A 88 -5.05 -9.70 -0.84
N LYS A 89 -6.05 -10.59 -0.80
CA LYS A 89 -6.77 -11.02 -1.99
C LYS A 89 -7.92 -10.05 -2.25
N PHE A 90 -7.99 -9.55 -3.48
CA PHE A 90 -9.07 -8.68 -3.94
C PHE A 90 -9.80 -9.32 -5.11
N THR A 91 -11.08 -9.00 -5.28
CA THR A 91 -11.81 -9.39 -6.48
C THR A 91 -11.60 -8.37 -7.60
N VAL A 92 -12.04 -8.70 -8.81
CA VAL A 92 -12.00 -7.78 -9.96
C VAL A 92 -12.85 -6.55 -9.70
N GLU A 93 -14.03 -6.74 -9.11
CA GLU A 93 -14.97 -5.68 -8.75
C GLU A 93 -14.36 -4.74 -7.71
N GLU A 94 -13.76 -5.32 -6.65
CA GLU A 94 -13.07 -4.54 -5.63
C GLU A 94 -11.94 -3.71 -6.23
N THR A 95 -11.17 -4.29 -7.15
CA THR A 95 -10.04 -3.62 -7.81
C THR A 95 -10.50 -2.45 -8.69
N LYS A 96 -11.58 -2.64 -9.44
CA LYS A 96 -12.20 -1.56 -10.21
C LYS A 96 -12.71 -0.46 -9.31
N GLU A 97 -13.38 -0.81 -8.21
CA GLU A 97 -13.88 0.16 -7.24
C GLU A 97 -12.75 0.98 -6.62
N ILE A 98 -11.64 0.34 -6.23
CA ILE A 98 -10.44 1.02 -5.73
C ILE A 98 -9.92 2.00 -6.78
N PHE A 99 -9.76 1.56 -8.03
CA PHE A 99 -9.27 2.44 -9.09
C PHE A 99 -10.22 3.63 -9.34
N GLU A 100 -11.53 3.41 -9.34
CA GLU A 100 -12.51 4.50 -9.49
C GLU A 100 -12.46 5.51 -8.34
N GLN A 101 -12.16 5.10 -7.10
CA GLN A 101 -11.87 6.05 -6.02
C GLN A 101 -10.55 6.79 -6.25
N MET A 102 -9.50 6.11 -6.72
CA MET A 102 -8.21 6.75 -7.02
C MET A 102 -8.30 7.76 -8.17
N ARG A 103 -9.08 7.49 -9.21
CA ARG A 103 -9.28 8.40 -10.34
C ARG A 103 -9.85 9.76 -9.95
N LYS A 104 -10.56 9.86 -8.82
CA LYS A 104 -11.06 11.14 -8.29
C LYS A 104 -9.94 12.07 -7.84
N HIS A 105 -8.74 11.53 -7.63
CA HIS A 105 -7.55 12.24 -7.19
C HIS A 105 -6.39 11.96 -8.17
N PRO A 106 -6.36 12.64 -9.34
CA PRO A 106 -5.33 12.41 -10.36
C PRO A 106 -3.90 12.69 -9.86
N ASP A 107 -3.74 13.49 -8.80
CA ASP A 107 -2.45 13.76 -8.15
C ASP A 107 -1.75 12.48 -7.65
N ILE A 108 -2.51 11.40 -7.43
CA ILE A 108 -1.96 10.07 -7.08
C ILE A 108 -1.01 9.55 -8.16
N GLU A 109 -1.25 9.86 -9.44
CA GLU A 109 -0.36 9.46 -10.54
C GLU A 109 1.04 10.08 -10.37
N ILE A 110 1.10 11.32 -9.87
CA ILE A 110 2.36 12.03 -9.62
C ILE A 110 3.07 11.45 -8.40
N ILE A 111 2.32 11.10 -7.34
CA ILE A 111 2.86 10.51 -6.11
C ILE A 111 3.39 9.09 -6.37
N SER A 112 2.62 8.28 -7.09
CA SER A 112 2.97 6.90 -7.41
C SER A 112 2.41 6.50 -8.77
N GLN A 113 3.23 6.72 -9.79
CA GLN A 113 2.96 6.18 -11.13
C GLN A 113 2.81 4.66 -11.10
N GLN A 114 3.52 3.98 -10.19
CA GLN A 114 3.44 2.54 -10.06
C GLN A 114 2.06 2.09 -9.57
N ILE A 115 1.58 2.61 -8.43
CA ILE A 115 0.25 2.26 -7.91
C ILE A 115 -0.84 2.60 -8.95
N TRP A 116 -0.74 3.78 -9.56
CA TRP A 116 -1.69 4.25 -10.55
C TRP A 116 -1.76 3.33 -11.79
N ASN A 117 -0.61 3.06 -12.42
CA ASN A 117 -0.55 2.28 -13.65
C ASN A 117 -0.97 0.83 -13.43
N GLU A 118 -0.60 0.24 -12.29
CA GLU A 118 -0.99 -1.14 -11.96
C GLU A 118 -2.50 -1.27 -11.71
N LEU A 119 -3.09 -0.36 -10.91
CA LEU A 119 -4.55 -0.35 -10.72
C LEU A 119 -5.31 -0.09 -12.02
N LEU A 120 -4.80 0.82 -12.86
CA LEU A 120 -5.34 1.09 -14.19
C LEU A 120 -5.28 -0.17 -15.08
N PHE A 121 -4.13 -0.85 -15.09
CA PHE A 121 -3.92 -2.08 -15.85
C PHE A 121 -4.87 -3.20 -15.38
N CYS A 122 -4.93 -3.44 -14.07
CA CYS A 122 -5.82 -4.44 -13.49
C CYS A 122 -7.29 -4.13 -13.80
N SER A 123 -7.71 -2.88 -13.62
CA SER A 123 -9.07 -2.42 -13.90
C SER A 123 -9.46 -2.61 -15.37
N LYS A 124 -8.59 -2.22 -16.31
CA LYS A 124 -8.82 -2.36 -17.76
C LYS A 124 -8.86 -3.81 -18.23
N ASN A 125 -8.03 -4.68 -17.65
CA ASN A 125 -7.93 -6.08 -18.07
C ASN A 125 -8.83 -7.03 -17.28
N ASN A 126 -9.72 -6.52 -16.43
CA ASN A 126 -10.56 -7.33 -15.53
C ASN A 126 -9.75 -8.29 -14.65
N LEU A 127 -8.61 -7.82 -14.15
CA LEU A 127 -7.75 -8.59 -13.26
C LEU A 127 -7.93 -8.12 -11.82
N PRO A 128 -7.92 -9.03 -10.84
CA PRO A 128 -7.87 -8.66 -9.45
C PRO A 128 -6.51 -8.05 -9.10
N TRP A 129 -6.49 -7.11 -8.16
CA TRP A 129 -5.28 -6.62 -7.53
C TRP A 129 -4.60 -7.77 -6.79
N HIS A 130 -3.34 -8.01 -7.13
CA HIS A 130 -2.54 -9.03 -6.50
C HIS A 130 -1.05 -8.68 -6.58
N ILE A 131 -0.42 -8.54 -5.42
CA ILE A 131 1.04 -8.46 -5.30
C ILE A 131 1.56 -9.86 -5.02
N LEU A 132 2.43 -10.39 -5.88
CA LEU A 132 3.10 -11.66 -5.64
C LEU A 132 4.15 -11.44 -4.54
N ARG A 133 4.11 -12.27 -3.50
CA ARG A 133 5.11 -12.32 -2.42
C ARG A 133 6.27 -13.28 -2.75
#